data_AF-A0A135VYW5-F1
#
_entry.id   AF-A0A135VYW5-F1
#
_cell.length_a   1.000
_cell.length_b   1.000
_cell.length_c   1.000
_cell.angle_alpha   90.00
_cell.angle_beta   90.00
_cell.angle_gamma   90.00
#
_symmetry.space_group_name_H-M   'P 1'
#
loop_
_entity.id
_entity.type
_entity.pdbx_description
1 polymer ?
#
loop_
_entity_poly.entity_id
_entity_poly.type
_entity_poly.pdbx_seq_one_letter_code
_entity_poly.pdbx_strand_id
1 'polypeptide(L)'
;MVRMEKTESNDERELKPLLVGISAALIAVLAPAGFNVSFDLTRGTIMHVYLIFMLWTINLGLGVVNPQGIFQGAPAIPNSPVPIPIGLVGNLPLTFLRTVFVYQIYRYYQGKTTRNRTILAAAAGELQVVIVGLLLMMMPTFSLTTQLFIPIPILFLAGLVMIKMAPSTQFSTPWMGQEEPETWWTQSSEDEESAVEVKEEPWLKKGE
;
A
#
# COMPACT_ATOMS: atom_id res chain seq x y z
N MET A 1 27.21 -45.49 -15.75
CA MET A 1 26.61 -44.58 -16.74
C MET A 1 25.53 -43.78 -16.04
N VAL A 2 25.84 -42.57 -15.58
CA VAL A 2 24.87 -41.68 -14.92
C VAL A 2 24.11 -40.98 -16.03
N ARG A 3 22.81 -41.28 -16.16
CA ARG A 3 21.92 -40.65 -17.13
C ARG A 3 21.68 -39.23 -16.62
N MET A 4 22.38 -38.25 -17.20
CA MET A 4 22.05 -36.84 -17.00
C MET A 4 20.67 -36.60 -17.60
N GLU A 5 19.68 -36.53 -16.72
CA GLU A 5 18.36 -36.03 -17.05
C GLU A 5 18.53 -34.54 -17.34
N LYS A 6 18.34 -34.14 -18.60
CA LYS A 6 18.26 -32.73 -18.97
C LYS A 6 17.06 -32.18 -18.21
N THR A 7 17.32 -31.47 -17.12
CA THR A 7 16.38 -30.51 -16.56
C THR A 7 16.14 -29.47 -17.64
N GLU A 8 15.08 -29.66 -18.42
CA GLU A 8 14.51 -28.59 -19.22
C GLU A 8 14.28 -27.43 -18.26
N SER A 9 15.07 -26.37 -18.44
CA SER A 9 14.90 -25.12 -17.73
C SER A 9 13.49 -24.68 -18.05
N ASN A 10 12.60 -24.83 -17.08
CA ASN A 10 11.23 -24.39 -17.12
C ASN A 10 11.25 -22.85 -17.09
N ASP A 11 11.67 -22.27 -18.22
CA ASP A 11 11.70 -20.83 -18.55
C ASP A 11 10.28 -20.28 -18.71
N GLU A 12 9.26 -21.09 -18.40
CA GLU A 12 7.88 -20.70 -18.45
C GLU A 12 7.56 -19.75 -17.30
N ARG A 13 7.56 -18.47 -17.68
CA ARG A 13 6.82 -17.35 -17.07
C ARG A 13 7.56 -16.64 -15.94
N GLU A 14 8.77 -16.15 -16.22
CA GLU A 14 9.20 -14.91 -15.57
C GLU A 14 8.25 -13.77 -15.97
N LEU A 15 7.22 -13.57 -15.15
CA LEU A 15 6.37 -12.39 -15.22
C LEU A 15 7.25 -11.15 -15.02
N LYS A 16 7.41 -10.36 -16.08
CA LYS A 16 8.19 -9.12 -16.03
C LYS A 16 7.68 -8.27 -14.86
N PRO A 17 8.53 -7.90 -13.90
CA PRO A 17 8.10 -7.21 -12.67
C PRO A 17 7.39 -5.88 -12.95
N LEU A 18 7.71 -5.26 -14.09
CA LEU A 18 7.04 -4.06 -14.58
C LEU A 18 5.55 -4.30 -14.92
N LEU A 19 5.21 -5.42 -15.58
CA LEU A 19 3.81 -5.74 -15.91
C LEU A 19 2.98 -5.98 -14.64
N VAL A 20 3.58 -6.65 -13.65
CA VAL A 20 2.93 -6.88 -12.35
C VAL A 20 2.75 -5.58 -11.57
N GLY A 21 3.73 -4.68 -11.62
CA GLY A 21 3.61 -3.34 -11.03
C GLY A 21 2.49 -2.52 -11.67
N ILE A 22 2.39 -2.53 -13.01
CA ILE A 22 1.34 -1.82 -13.75
C ILE A 22 -0.04 -2.42 -13.44
N SER A 23 -0.19 -3.74 -13.45
CA SER A 23 -1.48 -4.37 -13.13
C SER A 23 -1.88 -4.09 -11.68
N ALA A 24 -0.95 -4.17 -10.73
CA ALA A 24 -1.21 -3.81 -9.33
C ALA A 24 -1.59 -2.32 -9.18
N ALA A 25 -0.96 -1.42 -9.93
CA ALA A 25 -1.29 0.00 -9.93
C ALA A 25 -2.70 0.27 -10.49
N LEU A 26 -3.05 -0.36 -11.62
CA LEU A 26 -4.39 -0.27 -12.20
C LEU A 26 -5.45 -0.81 -11.23
N ILE A 27 -5.18 -1.96 -10.61
CA ILE A 27 -6.05 -2.52 -9.57
C ILE A 27 -6.16 -1.53 -8.42
N ALA A 28 -5.09 -0.92 -7.93
CA ALA A 28 -5.17 0.00 -6.80
C ALA A 28 -5.92 1.30 -7.08
N VAL A 29 -5.93 1.78 -8.32
CA VAL A 29 -6.75 2.95 -8.72
C VAL A 29 -8.23 2.56 -8.80
N LEU A 30 -8.54 1.35 -9.25
CA LEU A 30 -9.92 0.88 -9.46
C LEU A 30 -10.53 0.17 -8.24
N ALA A 31 -9.72 -0.36 -7.34
CA ALA A 31 -10.11 -1.19 -6.20
C ALA A 31 -10.57 -0.46 -4.93
N PRO A 32 -10.49 0.87 -4.75
CA PRO A 32 -11.23 1.54 -3.70
C PRO A 32 -12.70 1.45 -4.04
N ALA A 33 -13.30 0.34 -3.60
CA ALA A 33 -14.71 0.03 -3.70
C ALA A 33 -15.24 -0.16 -2.28
N GLY A 34 -16.40 0.40 -2.00
CA GLY A 34 -17.09 0.24 -0.73
C GLY A 34 -18.58 0.39 -0.92
N PHE A 35 -19.35 -0.24 -0.04
CA PHE A 35 -20.78 0.02 0.05
C PHE A 35 -21.00 1.21 0.98
N ASN A 36 -21.71 2.23 0.52
CA ASN A 36 -22.26 3.26 1.38
C ASN A 36 -23.75 2.96 1.58
N VAL A 37 -24.11 2.60 2.80
CA VAL A 37 -25.47 2.27 3.20
C VAL A 37 -26.01 3.44 4.03
N SER A 38 -27.06 4.08 3.54
CA SER A 38 -27.74 5.16 4.24
C SER A 38 -28.95 4.62 5.00
N PHE A 39 -29.07 5.01 6.27
CA PHE A 39 -30.19 4.65 7.13
C PHE A 39 -30.99 5.89 7.54
N ASP A 40 -32.30 5.75 7.61
CA ASP A 40 -33.18 6.68 8.33
C ASP A 40 -33.24 6.23 9.79
N LEU A 41 -32.65 7.03 10.68
CA LEU A 41 -32.61 6.73 12.12
C LEU A 41 -34.01 6.78 12.76
N THR A 42 -34.92 7.57 12.18
CA THR A 42 -36.28 7.75 12.69
C THR A 42 -37.14 6.51 12.45
N ARG A 43 -36.96 5.89 11.28
CA ARG A 43 -37.77 4.73 10.83
C ARG A 43 -37.05 3.41 10.98
N GLY A 44 -35.74 3.42 11.21
CA GLY A 44 -34.90 2.21 11.22
C GLY A 44 -34.83 1.51 9.86
N THR A 45 -35.01 2.25 8.75
CA THR A 45 -35.06 1.69 7.40
C THR A 45 -33.85 2.07 6.56
N ILE A 46 -33.44 1.19 5.65
CA ILE A 46 -32.39 1.46 4.66
C ILE A 46 -32.97 2.36 3.57
N MET A 47 -32.40 3.56 3.42
CA MET A 47 -32.83 4.51 2.40
C MET A 47 -32.16 4.22 1.06
N HIS A 48 -30.85 4.03 1.06
CA HIS A 48 -30.06 3.85 -0.15
C HIS A 48 -28.84 2.95 0.09
N VAL A 49 -28.47 2.19 -0.94
CA VAL A 49 -27.18 1.50 -1.01
C VAL A 49 -26.45 1.95 -2.28
N TYR A 50 -25.27 2.53 -2.09
CA TYR A 50 -24.38 2.94 -3.17
C TYR A 50 -23.15 2.05 -3.19
N LEU A 51 -22.72 1.63 -4.37
CA LEU A 51 -21.38 1.12 -4.58
C LEU A 51 -20.49 2.32 -4.96
N ILE A 52 -19.62 2.70 -4.03
CA ILE A 52 -18.69 3.82 -4.22
C ILE A 52 -17.36 3.26 -4.68
N PHE A 53 -16.93 3.69 -5.85
CA PHE A 53 -15.55 3.62 -6.31
C PHE A 53 -14.83 4.95 -6.05
N MET A 54 -13.50 4.94 -6.09
CA MET A 54 -12.68 6.14 -5.84
C MET A 54 -13.08 7.36 -6.69
N LEU A 55 -13.52 7.13 -7.94
CA LEU A 55 -13.89 8.17 -8.91
C LEU A 55 -15.38 8.17 -9.28
N TRP A 56 -16.14 7.15 -8.85
CA TRP A 56 -17.48 6.89 -9.35
C TRP A 56 -18.39 6.46 -8.22
N THR A 57 -19.61 6.96 -8.17
CA THR A 57 -20.67 6.35 -7.36
C THR A 57 -21.66 5.67 -8.29
N ILE A 58 -21.95 4.40 -8.00
CA ILE A 58 -22.97 3.63 -8.69
C ILE A 58 -24.10 3.41 -7.69
N ASN A 59 -25.28 3.96 -8.00
CA ASN A 59 -26.48 3.68 -7.22
C ASN A 59 -26.95 2.26 -7.53
N LEU A 60 -27.05 1.40 -6.51
CA LEU A 60 -27.51 0.02 -6.69
C LEU A 60 -29.05 -0.08 -6.66
N GLY A 61 -29.76 1.02 -6.41
CA GLY A 61 -31.23 1.05 -6.41
C GLY A 61 -31.90 0.28 -5.28
N LEU A 62 -31.11 -0.28 -4.34
CA LEU A 62 -31.61 -0.99 -3.17
C LEU A 62 -31.96 0.03 -2.07
N GLY A 63 -33.24 0.32 -1.92
CA GLY A 63 -33.76 1.23 -0.90
C GLY A 63 -35.09 1.89 -1.28
N VAL A 64 -35.79 2.49 -0.31
CA VAL A 64 -37.08 3.18 -0.57
C VAL A 64 -36.78 4.48 -1.33
N VAL A 65 -36.99 4.48 -2.64
CA VAL A 65 -36.57 5.57 -3.55
C VAL A 65 -37.28 6.91 -3.25
N ASN A 66 -38.42 6.88 -2.58
CA ASN A 66 -39.05 8.08 -2.05
C ASN A 66 -40.14 7.64 -1.06
N PRO A 67 -39.95 7.74 0.27
CA PRO A 67 -41.07 7.52 1.17
C PRO A 67 -42.18 8.52 0.80
N GLN A 68 -43.39 8.01 0.54
CA GLN A 68 -44.51 8.85 0.12
C GLN A 68 -44.66 10.07 1.05
N GLY A 69 -44.56 11.27 0.47
CA GLY A 69 -44.95 12.52 1.12
C GLY A 69 -43.86 13.57 1.36
N ILE A 70 -42.56 13.24 1.36
CA ILE A 70 -41.52 14.23 1.74
C ILE A 70 -40.83 14.88 0.53
N PHE A 71 -40.62 14.14 -0.56
CA PHE A 71 -39.90 14.64 -1.74
C PHE A 71 -40.62 14.36 -3.07
N GLN A 72 -41.96 14.43 -3.11
CA GLN A 72 -42.74 14.16 -4.33
C GLN A 72 -42.41 15.10 -5.52
N GLY A 73 -41.78 16.25 -5.27
CA GLY A 73 -41.34 17.19 -6.30
C GLY A 73 -39.82 17.20 -6.57
N ALA A 74 -39.02 16.43 -5.83
CA ALA A 74 -37.58 16.40 -6.08
C ALA A 74 -37.31 15.61 -7.37
N PRO A 75 -36.45 16.12 -8.27
CA PRO A 75 -36.06 15.36 -9.46
C PRO A 75 -35.46 14.03 -9.01
N ALA A 76 -35.93 12.94 -9.61
CA ALA A 76 -35.37 11.61 -9.35
C ALA A 76 -33.86 11.69 -9.54
N ILE A 77 -33.10 11.28 -8.52
CA ILE A 77 -31.64 11.21 -8.63
C ILE A 77 -31.37 10.29 -9.83
N PRO A 78 -30.70 10.79 -10.89
CA PRO A 78 -30.50 10.00 -12.08
C PRO A 78 -29.71 8.75 -11.72
N ASN A 79 -30.16 7.59 -12.21
CA ASN A 79 -29.46 6.29 -12.05
C ASN A 79 -28.10 6.25 -12.80
N SER A 80 -27.60 7.39 -13.27
CA SER A 80 -26.34 7.52 -13.97
C SER A 80 -25.18 7.65 -12.98
N PRO A 81 -24.00 7.08 -13.29
CA PRO A 81 -22.78 7.35 -12.54
C PRO A 81 -22.50 8.85 -12.49
N VAL A 82 -22.32 9.41 -11.30
CA VAL A 82 -21.97 10.83 -11.13
C VAL A 82 -20.46 10.92 -10.84
N PRO A 83 -19.66 11.60 -11.68
CA PRO A 83 -18.25 11.82 -11.39
C PRO A 83 -18.12 12.85 -10.28
N ILE A 84 -17.29 12.56 -9.27
CA ILE A 84 -17.02 13.47 -8.14
C ILE A 84 -15.54 13.87 -8.19
N PRO A 85 -15.14 14.81 -9.07
CA PRO A 85 -13.73 15.15 -9.27
C PRO A 85 -13.05 15.70 -8.01
N ILE A 86 -13.78 16.43 -7.16
CA ILE A 86 -13.29 16.94 -5.87
C ILE A 86 -13.02 15.78 -4.89
N GLY A 87 -13.69 14.65 -5.06
CA GLY A 87 -13.48 13.44 -4.27
C GLY A 87 -12.07 12.90 -4.41
N LEU A 88 -11.40 13.11 -5.55
CA LEU A 88 -10.04 12.60 -5.77
C LEU A 88 -9.05 13.23 -4.80
N VAL A 89 -9.06 14.57 -4.67
CA VAL A 89 -8.15 15.31 -3.78
C VAL A 89 -8.48 15.03 -2.32
N GLY A 90 -9.78 15.02 -1.96
CA GLY A 90 -10.21 14.70 -0.60
C GLY A 90 -9.89 13.27 -0.17
N ASN A 91 -9.81 12.33 -1.13
CA ASN A 91 -9.50 10.92 -0.89
C ASN A 91 -8.00 10.60 -1.00
N LEU A 92 -7.13 11.58 -1.27
CA LEU A 92 -5.68 11.35 -1.30
C LEU A 92 -5.14 10.77 0.02
N PRO A 93 -5.51 11.31 1.20
CA PRO A 93 -5.08 10.71 2.47
C PRO A 93 -5.52 9.25 2.54
N LEU A 94 -6.78 8.95 2.21
CA LEU A 94 -7.38 7.62 2.21
C LEU A 94 -6.72 6.61 1.27
N THR A 95 -6.03 7.07 0.23
CA THR A 95 -5.43 6.22 -0.79
C THR A 95 -3.91 6.11 -0.71
N PHE A 96 -3.27 6.93 0.12
CA PHE A 96 -1.83 6.92 0.33
C PHE A 96 -1.30 5.52 0.71
N LEU A 97 -1.83 4.86 1.74
CA LEU A 97 -1.32 3.53 2.13
C LEU A 97 -1.61 2.44 1.09
N ARG A 98 -2.63 2.63 0.24
CA ARG A 98 -2.90 1.73 -0.89
C ARG A 98 -1.84 1.87 -1.97
N THR A 99 -1.40 3.10 -2.27
CA THR A 99 -0.24 3.33 -3.15
C THR A 99 1.04 2.74 -2.56
N VAL A 100 1.26 2.89 -1.25
CA VAL A 100 2.38 2.24 -0.55
C VAL A 100 2.32 0.72 -0.69
N PHE A 101 1.14 0.12 -0.58
CA PHE A 101 0.97 -1.31 -0.77
C PHE A 101 1.32 -1.77 -2.20
N VAL A 102 0.88 -1.06 -3.24
CA VAL A 102 1.29 -1.33 -4.63
C VAL A 102 2.80 -1.28 -4.78
N TYR A 103 3.42 -0.24 -4.21
CA TYR A 103 4.86 -0.11 -4.22
C TYR A 103 5.56 -1.29 -3.52
N GLN A 104 5.00 -1.80 -2.43
CA GLN A 104 5.52 -3.00 -1.75
C GLN A 104 5.32 -4.28 -2.56
N ILE A 105 4.23 -4.41 -3.33
CA ILE A 105 4.08 -5.51 -4.30
C ILE A 105 5.19 -5.42 -5.35
N TYR A 106 5.40 -4.26 -5.95
CA TYR A 106 6.46 -4.04 -6.93
C TYR A 106 7.84 -4.40 -6.36
N ARG A 107 8.16 -3.92 -5.16
CA ARG A 107 9.42 -4.26 -4.47
C ARG A 107 9.53 -5.74 -4.13
N TYR A 108 8.42 -6.43 -3.87
CA TYR A 108 8.39 -7.85 -3.56
C TYR A 108 8.81 -8.68 -4.77
N TYR A 109 8.29 -8.34 -5.95
CA TYR A 109 8.69 -8.97 -7.21
C TYR A 109 10.11 -8.63 -7.65
N GLN A 110 10.70 -7.55 -7.14
CA GLN A 110 12.13 -7.24 -7.32
C GLN A 110 13.05 -7.94 -6.30
N GLY A 111 12.51 -8.76 -5.38
CA GLY A 111 13.29 -9.36 -4.29
C GLY A 111 13.79 -8.36 -3.24
N LYS A 112 13.31 -7.10 -3.25
CA LYS A 112 13.77 -6.01 -2.36
C LYS A 112 13.00 -5.93 -1.04
N THR A 113 11.99 -6.75 -0.83
CA THR A 113 11.18 -6.80 0.40
C THR A 113 10.67 -8.22 0.64
N THR A 114 10.19 -8.49 1.84
CA THR A 114 9.71 -9.81 2.24
C THR A 114 8.20 -9.91 2.11
N ARG A 115 7.70 -11.14 1.93
CA ARG A 115 6.27 -11.44 1.87
C ARG A 115 5.49 -10.85 3.06
N ASN A 116 6.03 -10.99 4.28
CA ASN A 116 5.38 -10.51 5.49
C ASN A 116 5.24 -8.98 5.50
N ARG A 117 6.25 -8.25 5.02
CA ARG A 117 6.19 -6.78 4.91
C ARG A 117 5.13 -6.33 3.90
N THR A 118 5.02 -7.04 2.77
CA THR A 118 4.00 -6.75 1.75
C THR A 118 2.59 -7.04 2.26
N ILE A 119 2.37 -8.15 2.96
CA ILE A 119 1.07 -8.47 3.58
C ILE A 119 0.71 -7.45 4.66
N LEU A 120 1.67 -7.02 5.48
CA LEU A 120 1.44 -6.01 6.51
C LEU A 120 1.07 -4.65 5.90
N ALA A 121 1.73 -4.24 4.81
CA ALA A 121 1.35 -3.04 4.08
C ALA A 121 -0.06 -3.14 3.49
N ALA A 122 -0.44 -4.31 3.00
CA ALA A 122 -1.79 -4.59 2.51
C ALA A 122 -2.84 -4.40 3.62
N ALA A 123 -2.60 -5.03 4.78
CA ALA A 123 -3.48 -4.95 5.94
C ALA A 123 -3.59 -3.52 6.47
N ALA A 124 -2.47 -2.79 6.54
CA ALA A 124 -2.46 -1.38 6.94
C ALA A 124 -3.30 -0.50 5.98
N GLY A 125 -3.22 -0.75 4.68
CA GLY A 125 -4.00 -0.04 3.66
C GLY A 125 -5.51 -0.24 3.79
N GLU A 126 -5.97 -1.43 4.14
CA GLU A 126 -7.41 -1.67 4.39
C GLU A 126 -7.84 -1.14 5.76
N LEU A 127 -7.00 -1.32 6.78
CA LEU A 127 -7.29 -0.84 8.14
C LEU A 127 -7.43 0.69 8.17
N GLN A 128 -6.63 1.40 7.37
CA GLN A 128 -6.75 2.85 7.25
C GLN A 128 -8.16 3.27 6.83
N VAL A 129 -8.74 2.60 5.84
CA VAL A 129 -10.09 2.94 5.34
C VAL A 129 -11.14 2.69 6.42
N VAL A 130 -11.00 1.62 7.19
CA VAL A 130 -11.88 1.32 8.33
C VAL A 130 -11.75 2.41 9.41
N ILE A 131 -10.52 2.78 9.79
CA ILE A 131 -10.26 3.80 10.82
C ILE A 131 -10.87 5.14 10.39
N VAL A 132 -10.61 5.58 9.16
CA VAL A 132 -11.16 6.85 8.66
C VAL A 132 -12.69 6.78 8.57
N GLY A 133 -13.25 5.65 8.14
CA GLY A 133 -14.70 5.44 8.13
C GLY A 133 -15.31 5.59 9.53
N LEU A 134 -14.73 4.95 10.54
CA LEU A 134 -15.17 5.06 11.93
C LEU A 134 -15.03 6.50 12.46
N LEU A 135 -13.93 7.19 12.16
CA LEU A 135 -13.73 8.59 12.55
C LEU A 135 -14.80 9.51 11.93
N LEU A 136 -15.16 9.29 10.67
CA LEU A 136 -16.22 10.05 10.00
C LEU A 136 -17.60 9.77 10.63
N MET A 137 -17.86 8.54 11.08
CA MET A 137 -19.11 8.22 11.81
C MET A 137 -19.19 8.88 13.19
N MET A 138 -18.06 9.23 13.81
CA MET A 138 -18.03 9.95 15.08
C MET A 138 -18.27 11.45 14.94
N MET A 139 -18.19 12.01 13.72
CA MET A 139 -18.50 13.42 13.52
C MET A 139 -19.99 13.67 13.71
N PRO A 140 -20.41 14.65 14.53
CA PRO A 140 -21.81 14.96 14.72
C PRO A 140 -22.39 15.47 13.40
N THR A 141 -23.14 14.60 12.73
CA THR A 141 -23.96 15.00 11.60
C THR A 141 -25.30 15.45 12.17
N PHE A 142 -25.66 16.72 11.97
CA PHE A 142 -26.99 17.25 12.34
C PHE A 142 -28.11 16.70 11.43
N SER A 143 -27.94 15.47 10.93
CA SER A 143 -28.86 14.82 10.01
C SER A 143 -29.58 13.67 10.69
N LEU A 144 -30.86 13.49 10.35
CA LEU A 144 -31.65 12.31 10.70
C LEU A 144 -31.24 11.07 9.90
N THR A 145 -30.29 11.24 8.98
CA THR A 145 -29.73 10.18 8.15
C THR A 145 -28.31 9.86 8.59
N THR A 146 -28.02 8.58 8.84
CA THR A 146 -26.64 8.13 9.05
C THR A 146 -26.15 7.32 7.84
N GLN A 147 -24.86 7.38 7.56
CA GLN A 147 -24.22 6.62 6.49
C GLN A 147 -23.19 5.68 7.09
N LEU A 148 -23.28 4.39 6.74
CA LEU A 148 -22.29 3.38 7.06
C LEU A 148 -21.51 3.06 5.79
N PHE A 149 -20.21 3.33 5.83
CA PHE A 149 -19.30 2.92 4.77
C PHE A 149 -18.66 1.58 5.10
N ILE A 150 -18.93 0.55 4.29
CA ILE A 150 -18.38 -0.79 4.41
C ILE A 150 -17.33 -0.97 3.30
N PRO A 151 -16.03 -0.86 3.62
CA PRO A 151 -14.98 -1.04 2.62
C PRO A 151 -14.92 -2.49 2.13
N ILE A 152 -14.73 -2.68 0.83
CA ILE A 152 -14.49 -4.01 0.25
C ILE A 152 -12.97 -4.17 0.07
N PRO A 153 -12.33 -5.18 0.71
CA PRO A 153 -10.88 -5.34 0.69
C PRO A 153 -10.38 -5.99 -0.61
N ILE A 154 -10.83 -5.50 -1.77
CA ILE A 154 -10.51 -6.06 -3.09
C ILE A 154 -9.00 -6.00 -3.34
N LEU A 155 -8.37 -4.88 -2.95
CA LEU A 155 -6.94 -4.67 -3.17
C LEU A 155 -6.11 -5.67 -2.36
N PHE A 156 -6.47 -5.86 -1.08
CA PHE A 156 -5.85 -6.87 -0.23
C PHE A 156 -6.00 -8.29 -0.80
N LEU A 157 -7.21 -8.67 -1.21
CA LEU A 157 -7.47 -9.99 -1.80
C LEU A 157 -6.70 -10.19 -3.12
N ALA A 158 -6.71 -9.20 -4.01
CA ALA A 158 -5.97 -9.24 -5.27
C ALA A 158 -4.47 -9.37 -5.04
N GLY A 159 -3.92 -8.62 -4.08
CA GLY A 159 -2.51 -8.70 -3.71
C GLY A 159 -2.12 -10.05 -3.13
N LEU A 160 -2.97 -10.66 -2.28
CA LEU A 160 -2.77 -12.01 -1.78
C LEU A 160 -2.78 -13.05 -2.91
N VAL A 161 -3.71 -12.92 -3.85
CA VAL A 161 -3.78 -13.80 -5.03
C VAL A 161 -2.52 -13.66 -5.87
N MET A 162 -2.06 -12.44 -6.15
CA MET A 162 -0.82 -12.21 -6.90
C MET A 162 0.39 -12.87 -6.23
N ILE A 163 0.60 -12.61 -4.93
CA ILE A 163 1.71 -13.19 -4.15
C ILE A 163 1.63 -14.72 -4.13
N LYS A 164 0.43 -15.30 -4.06
CA LYS A 164 0.24 -16.76 -4.03
C LYS A 164 0.47 -17.41 -5.39
N MET A 165 0.04 -16.78 -6.48
CA MET A 165 0.13 -17.33 -7.83
C MET A 165 1.52 -17.19 -8.44
N ALA A 166 2.23 -16.12 -8.11
CA ALA A 166 3.59 -15.86 -8.59
C ALA A 166 4.47 -15.53 -7.39
N PRO A 167 4.97 -16.54 -6.63
CA PRO A 167 5.95 -16.30 -5.59
C PRO A 167 7.25 -15.79 -6.21
N SER A 168 7.84 -14.76 -5.61
CA SER A 168 9.18 -14.30 -6.01
C SER A 168 10.20 -15.41 -5.76
N THR A 169 10.91 -15.85 -6.79
CA THR A 169 12.03 -16.81 -6.71
C THR A 169 13.31 -16.15 -6.17
N GLN A 170 13.37 -14.82 -6.16
CA GLN A 170 14.56 -14.06 -5.77
C GLN A 170 14.49 -13.62 -4.31
N PHE A 171 14.63 -14.57 -3.38
CA PHE A 171 15.13 -14.23 -2.05
C PHE A 171 16.66 -14.24 -2.11
N SER A 172 17.25 -13.28 -2.81
CA SER A 172 18.64 -12.93 -2.54
C SER A 172 18.62 -12.28 -1.15
N THR A 173 18.85 -13.07 -0.10
CA THR A 173 19.34 -12.51 1.15
C THR A 173 20.70 -11.90 0.85
N PRO A 174 20.84 -10.57 0.77
CA PRO A 174 22.12 -9.96 0.37
C PRO A 174 23.23 -10.21 1.40
N TRP A 175 22.84 -10.64 2.61
CA TRP A 175 23.67 -10.64 3.80
C TRP A 175 24.31 -12.00 4.14
N MET A 176 23.98 -13.08 3.43
CA MET A 176 24.53 -14.41 3.75
C MET A 176 25.88 -14.69 3.05
N GLY A 177 26.44 -13.73 2.31
CA GLY A 177 27.69 -13.96 1.56
C GLY A 177 28.43 -12.73 1.06
N GLN A 178 28.05 -11.52 1.48
CA GLN A 178 28.99 -10.40 1.43
C GLN A 178 29.88 -10.57 2.65
N GLU A 179 31.10 -11.08 2.44
CA GLU A 179 32.20 -10.80 3.36
C GLU A 179 32.13 -9.31 3.67
N GLU A 180 31.94 -8.96 4.95
CA GLU A 180 31.92 -7.57 5.38
C GLU A 180 33.14 -6.92 4.76
N PRO A 181 33.00 -5.86 3.94
CA PRO A 181 34.15 -5.19 3.37
C PRO A 181 35.04 -4.82 4.55
N GLU A 182 36.27 -5.36 4.57
CA GLU A 182 37.25 -5.12 5.61
C GLU A 182 37.17 -3.65 6.00
N THR A 183 36.78 -3.45 7.24
CA THR A 183 36.31 -2.14 7.65
C THR A 183 37.45 -1.13 7.49
N TRP A 184 37.19 -0.01 6.83
CA TRP A 184 38.24 0.98 6.52
C TRP A 184 38.93 1.54 7.77
N TRP A 185 38.30 1.43 8.93
CA TRP A 185 38.86 1.81 10.22
C TRP A 185 39.87 0.79 10.80
N THR A 186 39.89 -0.46 10.36
CA THR A 186 40.94 -1.43 10.76
C THR A 186 42.28 -1.22 10.05
N GLN A 187 42.31 -0.44 8.98
CA GLN A 187 43.51 -0.23 8.16
C GLN A 187 44.41 0.92 8.67
N SER A 188 43.99 1.64 9.70
CA SER A 188 44.67 2.87 10.15
C SER A 188 45.66 2.65 11.31
N SER A 189 45.71 1.47 11.93
CA SER A 189 46.51 1.25 13.14
C SER A 189 47.88 0.61 12.90
N GLU A 190 48.20 0.14 11.69
CA GLU A 190 49.50 -0.48 11.39
C GLU A 190 50.54 0.52 10.83
N ASP A 191 50.11 1.67 10.30
CA ASP A 191 51.03 2.67 9.74
C ASP A 191 51.53 3.71 10.77
N GLU A 192 50.92 3.81 11.97
CA GLU A 192 51.33 4.78 13.00
C GLU A 192 52.49 4.30 13.90
N GLU A 193 52.84 3.01 13.92
CA GLU A 193 53.98 2.52 14.73
C GLU A 193 55.37 2.77 14.09
N SER A 194 55.43 3.22 12.83
CA SER A 194 56.70 3.40 12.10
C SER A 194 57.15 4.85 11.87
N ALA A 195 56.34 5.84 12.24
CA ALA A 195 56.53 7.23 11.79
C ALA A 195 56.74 8.29 12.88
N VAL A 196 57.18 7.92 14.08
CA VAL A 196 57.52 8.89 15.13
C VAL A 196 58.93 8.64 15.69
N GLU A 197 59.93 8.70 14.80
CA GLU A 197 61.31 9.00 15.20
C GLU A 197 61.39 10.51 15.48
N VAL A 198 61.05 10.91 16.71
CA VAL A 198 61.18 12.30 17.17
C VAL A 198 62.65 12.68 17.15
N LYS A 199 63.09 13.42 16.13
CA LYS A 199 64.35 14.14 16.17
C LYS A 199 64.31 15.15 17.31
N GLU A 200 65.01 14.85 18.39
CA GLU A 200 65.29 15.81 19.45
C GLU A 200 66.03 17.01 18.86
N GLU A 201 65.43 18.20 18.94
CA GLU A 201 66.04 19.43 18.46
C GLU A 201 66.91 20.11 19.54
N PRO A 202 68.08 20.66 19.19
CA PRO A 202 69.16 20.93 20.14
C PRO A 202 69.21 22.37 20.68
N TRP A 203 68.07 23.04 20.88
CA TRP A 203 68.05 24.48 21.19
C TRP A 203 67.82 24.89 22.65
N LEU A 204 67.88 23.97 23.62
CA LEU A 204 67.98 24.37 25.03
C LEU A 204 69.44 24.70 25.40
N LYS A 205 69.93 25.84 24.88
CA LYS A 205 71.01 26.61 25.51
C LYS A 205 70.59 28.07 25.66
N LYS A 206 70.08 28.39 26.85
CA LYS A 206 70.23 29.69 27.53
C LYS A 206 70.65 29.32 28.95
N GLY A 207 71.78 29.70 29.51
CA GLY A 207 72.56 30.93 29.30
C GLY A 207 72.25 31.87 30.47
N GLU A 208 73.05 31.71 31.53
CA GLU A 208 73.42 32.65 32.63
C GLU A 208 72.35 33.43 33.41
#